data_AF-A0A838CTH5-F1
#
_entry.id   AF-A0A838CTH5-F1
#
_cell.length_a   1.000
_cell.length_b   1.000
_cell.length_c   1.000
_cell.angle_alpha   90.00
_cell.angle_beta   90.00
_cell.angle_gamma   90.00
#
_symmetry.space_group_name_H-M   'P 1'
#
loop_
_entity.id
_entity.type
_entity.pdbx_description
1 polymer ?
#
loop_
_entity_poly.entity_id
_entity_poly.type
_entity_poly.pdbx_seq_one_letter_code
_entity_poly.pdbx_strand_id
1 'polypeptide(L)'
;MDPNNIKKAVDRQISEKPLFTEEDRERFYANKQKKRGSWWNQGFPRLLTAMATLLILAGSVYFFTSGNPFQSPASPDVGVVEDEPVPEEEPEDQEDPPTLDQKIKEIKDVALSRPKKNQMMDTIQSLNGKELTSTQGEEGERVSIVFSPDVDGPNISDTPPSLEAFQNSELDLFLVIQWDDEHNVLTSAELTYLSEDGESLTKERFSPNPRGREFAKVVGADQPVSMKDLTLRSIARSLDKEPDELTKGDLLELEELTINASHLNEVFEVTADPAYFEAMKSLRVLKLNQAIIPGELLKEVPSLEQVTFIGPTVNDLSSVAEGMQNVQYLNLINSSFQGTAEDILKLESLTIVRVDPAVVPDYEKLQFEGIDVRW
;
A
#
# COMPACT_ATOMS: atom_id res chain seq x y z
N MET A 1 -20.51 -5.64 19.59
CA MET A 1 -21.83 -5.33 20.19
C MET A 1 -22.53 -6.62 20.60
N ASP A 2 -23.01 -6.72 21.84
CA ASP A 2 -23.66 -7.92 22.36
C ASP A 2 -25.06 -8.11 21.71
N PRO A 3 -25.34 -9.26 21.05
CA PRO A 3 -26.61 -9.52 20.38
C PRO A 3 -27.84 -9.48 21.31
N ASN A 4 -27.65 -9.64 22.63
CA ASN A 4 -28.73 -9.51 23.61
C ASN A 4 -29.14 -8.06 23.85
N ASN A 5 -28.23 -7.10 23.65
CA ASN A 5 -28.52 -5.67 23.82
C ASN A 5 -29.33 -5.11 22.65
N ILE A 6 -29.11 -5.63 21.43
CA ILE A 6 -29.88 -5.22 20.24
C ILE A 6 -31.34 -5.71 20.33
N LYS A 7 -31.55 -6.94 20.81
CA LYS A 7 -32.91 -7.49 21.01
C LYS A 7 -33.72 -6.64 22.00
N LYS A 8 -33.09 -6.26 23.12
CA LYS A 8 -33.70 -5.38 24.13
C LYS A 8 -34.04 -3.99 23.59
N ALA A 9 -33.26 -3.46 22.64
CA ALA A 9 -33.52 -2.15 22.05
C ALA A 9 -34.74 -2.17 21.09
N VAL A 10 -34.89 -3.23 20.29
CA VAL A 10 -36.00 -3.41 19.34
C VAL A 10 -37.33 -3.65 20.06
N ASP A 11 -37.30 -4.37 21.18
CA ASP A 11 -38.50 -4.73 21.95
C ASP A 11 -38.96 -3.60 22.92
N ARG A 12 -38.18 -2.52 23.09
CA ARG A 12 -38.47 -1.45 24.05
C ARG A 12 -39.57 -0.52 23.53
N GLN A 13 -40.73 -0.54 24.18
CA GLN A 13 -41.85 0.37 23.91
C GLN A 13 -41.67 1.64 24.75
N ILE A 14 -41.18 2.73 24.13
CA ILE A 14 -40.89 4.00 24.84
C ILE A 14 -42.02 5.04 24.63
N SER A 15 -42.99 4.78 23.75
CA SER A 15 -44.08 5.71 23.43
C SER A 15 -45.38 4.99 23.03
N GLU A 16 -46.52 5.66 23.16
CA GLU A 16 -47.86 5.16 22.75
C GLU A 16 -47.92 4.72 21.28
N LYS A 17 -47.06 5.30 20.43
CA LYS A 17 -46.78 4.81 19.08
C LYS A 17 -45.38 4.21 19.05
N PRO A 18 -45.21 2.88 19.00
CA PRO A 18 -43.89 2.28 18.96
C PRO A 18 -43.16 2.61 17.66
N LEU A 19 -41.84 2.86 17.75
CA LEU A 19 -40.96 3.11 16.60
C LEU A 19 -40.85 1.92 15.63
N PHE A 20 -41.14 0.72 16.11
CA PHE A 20 -41.17 -0.49 15.29
C PHE A 20 -42.56 -1.12 15.38
N THR A 21 -43.18 -1.34 14.22
CA THR A 21 -44.46 -2.05 14.14
C THR A 21 -44.27 -3.55 14.40
N GLU A 22 -45.37 -4.26 14.68
CA GLU A 22 -45.35 -5.73 14.81
C GLU A 22 -44.78 -6.39 13.54
N GLU A 23 -45.12 -5.87 12.36
CA GLU A 23 -44.60 -6.34 11.06
C GLU A 23 -43.09 -6.13 10.90
N ASP A 24 -42.55 -5.00 11.39
CA ASP A 24 -41.11 -4.73 11.34
C ASP A 24 -40.33 -5.69 12.24
N ARG A 25 -40.90 -6.03 13.41
CA ARG A 25 -40.31 -6.99 14.35
C ARG A 25 -40.31 -8.39 13.75
N GLU A 26 -41.42 -8.81 13.13
CA GLU A 26 -41.49 -10.11 12.45
C GLU A 26 -40.47 -10.21 11.30
N ARG A 27 -40.31 -9.16 10.49
CA ARG A 27 -39.29 -9.12 9.43
C ARG A 27 -37.87 -9.23 9.99
N PHE A 28 -37.57 -8.56 11.10
CA PHE A 28 -36.25 -8.61 11.74
C PHE A 28 -35.91 -10.02 12.24
N TYR A 29 -36.87 -10.73 12.85
CA TYR A 29 -36.65 -12.09 13.36
C TYR A 29 -36.70 -13.18 12.26
N ALA A 30 -37.53 -13.00 11.22
CA ALA A 30 -37.60 -13.92 10.08
C ALA A 30 -36.28 -13.96 9.28
N ASN A 31 -35.60 -12.81 9.15
CA ASN A 31 -34.31 -12.76 8.44
C ASN A 31 -33.16 -13.40 9.23
N LYS A 32 -33.29 -13.51 10.56
CA LYS A 32 -32.27 -14.12 11.43
C LYS A 32 -32.34 -15.64 11.47
N GLN A 33 -33.52 -16.23 11.25
CA GLN A 33 -33.69 -17.69 11.15
C GLN A 33 -33.25 -18.27 9.79
N LYS A 34 -33.25 -17.48 8.71
CA LYS A 34 -32.85 -17.96 7.37
C LYS A 34 -31.33 -18.05 7.12
N LYS A 35 -30.48 -17.56 8.03
CA LYS A 35 -29.00 -17.56 7.86
C LYS A 35 -28.24 -18.71 8.56
N ARG A 36 -28.93 -19.73 9.09
CA ARG A 36 -28.27 -20.87 9.77
C ARG A 36 -28.59 -22.27 9.22
N GLY A 37 -29.12 -22.37 7.99
CA GLY A 37 -29.51 -23.64 7.38
C GLY A 37 -28.55 -24.18 6.31
N SER A 38 -27.56 -24.97 6.73
CA SER A 38 -27.24 -26.28 6.12
C SER A 38 -27.08 -26.39 4.58
N TRP A 39 -26.09 -25.72 3.97
CA TRP A 39 -25.54 -26.19 2.68
C TRP A 39 -24.35 -27.15 2.86
N TRP A 40 -23.56 -26.99 3.92
CA TRP A 40 -22.35 -27.80 4.15
C TRP A 40 -22.60 -29.26 4.55
N ASN A 41 -23.80 -29.60 5.05
CA ASN A 41 -24.03 -30.90 5.70
C ASN A 41 -24.68 -31.99 4.83
N GLN A 42 -24.96 -31.75 3.54
CA GLN A 42 -25.65 -32.77 2.72
C GLN A 42 -24.93 -33.21 1.43
N GLY A 43 -23.98 -32.44 0.90
CA GLY A 43 -23.27 -32.78 -0.36
C GLY A 43 -21.77 -33.08 -0.22
N PHE A 44 -21.09 -32.42 0.73
CA PHE A 44 -19.63 -32.47 0.84
C PHE A 44 -19.04 -33.85 1.24
N PRO A 45 -19.66 -34.64 2.14
CA PRO A 45 -19.07 -35.93 2.54
C PRO A 45 -18.97 -36.92 1.38
N ARG A 46 -19.98 -36.97 0.50
CA ARG A 46 -20.02 -37.93 -0.61
C ARG A 46 -18.98 -37.62 -1.70
N LEU A 47 -18.72 -36.34 -1.94
CA LEU A 47 -17.74 -35.90 -2.94
C LEU A 47 -16.30 -36.16 -2.46
N LEU A 48 -16.03 -35.90 -1.17
CA LEU A 48 -14.76 -36.23 -0.52
C LEU A 48 -14.52 -37.75 -0.50
N THR A 49 -15.56 -38.54 -0.24
CA THR A 49 -15.43 -40.00 -0.24
C THR A 49 -15.11 -40.50 -1.64
N ALA A 50 -15.80 -40.00 -2.67
CA ALA A 50 -15.55 -40.36 -4.06
C ALA A 50 -14.14 -39.99 -4.53
N MET A 51 -13.63 -38.81 -4.17
CA MET A 51 -12.24 -38.41 -4.46
C MET A 51 -11.22 -39.29 -3.73
N ALA A 52 -11.47 -39.62 -2.47
CA ALA A 52 -10.56 -40.48 -1.70
C ALA A 52 -10.50 -41.91 -2.29
N THR A 53 -11.64 -42.49 -2.71
CA THR A 53 -11.62 -43.79 -3.41
C THR A 53 -10.89 -43.72 -4.74
N LEU A 54 -11.03 -42.62 -5.49
CA LEU A 54 -10.32 -42.43 -6.77
C LEU A 54 -8.81 -42.34 -6.57
N LEU A 55 -8.34 -41.66 -5.52
CA LEU A 55 -6.92 -41.59 -5.16
C LEU A 55 -6.35 -42.93 -4.69
N ILE A 56 -7.12 -43.71 -3.92
CA ILE A 56 -6.70 -45.06 -3.49
C ILE A 56 -6.61 -46.02 -4.69
N LEU A 57 -7.56 -45.94 -5.62
CA LEU A 57 -7.53 -46.74 -6.85
C LEU A 57 -6.39 -46.30 -7.79
N ALA A 58 -6.17 -45.00 -7.94
CA ALA A 58 -5.06 -44.47 -8.74
C ALA A 58 -3.69 -44.85 -8.15
N GLY A 59 -3.53 -44.72 -6.83
CA GLY A 59 -2.30 -45.09 -6.13
C GLY A 59 -1.99 -46.59 -6.22
N SER A 60 -3.01 -47.45 -6.16
CA SER A 60 -2.83 -48.91 -6.29
C SER A 60 -2.51 -49.34 -7.73
N VAL A 61 -3.07 -48.69 -8.74
CA VAL A 61 -2.68 -48.92 -10.16
C VAL A 61 -1.25 -48.44 -10.42
N TYR A 62 -0.86 -47.29 -9.86
CA TYR A 62 0.51 -46.81 -9.94
C TYR A 62 1.49 -47.81 -9.31
N PHE A 63 1.21 -48.29 -8.09
CA PHE A 63 2.05 -49.28 -7.41
C PHE A 63 2.21 -50.61 -8.16
N PHE A 64 1.16 -51.05 -8.88
CA PHE A 64 1.21 -52.27 -9.69
C PHE A 64 1.96 -52.10 -11.00
N THR A 65 2.01 -50.90 -11.56
CA THR A 65 2.62 -50.62 -12.88
C THR A 65 4.04 -50.10 -12.77
N SER A 66 4.40 -49.38 -11.71
CA SER A 66 5.74 -48.79 -11.53
C SER A 66 6.76 -49.73 -10.89
N GLY A 67 6.33 -50.87 -10.36
CA GLY A 67 7.16 -51.65 -9.44
C GLY A 67 7.33 -50.94 -8.10
N ASN A 68 7.57 -51.70 -7.04
CA ASN A 68 7.64 -51.20 -5.66
C ASN A 68 8.90 -50.31 -5.46
N PRO A 69 8.77 -48.99 -5.21
CA PRO A 69 9.93 -48.09 -5.12
C PRO A 69 10.74 -48.23 -3.82
N PHE A 70 10.36 -49.15 -2.91
CA PHE A 70 11.04 -49.36 -1.63
C PHE A 70 11.69 -50.74 -1.48
N GLN A 71 11.91 -51.47 -2.58
CA GLN A 71 12.78 -52.64 -2.58
C GLN A 71 14.13 -52.29 -3.22
N SER A 72 15.05 -51.79 -2.40
CA SER A 72 16.47 -51.96 -2.71
C SER A 72 16.79 -53.45 -2.54
N PRO A 73 17.20 -54.19 -3.58
CA PRO A 73 17.75 -55.51 -3.35
C PRO A 73 19.11 -55.30 -2.67
N ALA A 74 19.22 -55.74 -1.42
CA ALA A 74 20.51 -56.05 -0.85
C ALA A 74 21.21 -57.01 -1.83
N SER A 75 22.32 -56.56 -2.42
CA SER A 75 23.16 -57.44 -3.23
C SER A 75 24.48 -57.70 -2.51
N PRO A 76 25.02 -58.91 -2.71
CA PRO A 76 25.94 -59.54 -1.81
C PRO A 76 27.40 -59.25 -2.17
N ASP A 77 28.24 -59.68 -1.25
CA ASP A 77 29.69 -59.60 -1.25
C ASP A 77 30.36 -60.18 -2.52
N VAL A 78 31.41 -59.47 -2.95
CA VAL A 78 32.61 -59.85 -3.74
C VAL A 78 32.50 -60.02 -5.27
N GLY A 79 33.25 -59.16 -5.99
CA GLY A 79 33.75 -59.41 -7.36
C GLY A 79 34.55 -58.23 -7.93
N VAL A 80 35.88 -58.31 -7.88
CA VAL A 80 36.85 -57.37 -8.49
C VAL A 80 36.74 -57.40 -10.02
N VAL A 81 36.45 -56.28 -10.70
CA VAL A 81 36.83 -56.01 -12.11
C VAL A 81 36.88 -54.48 -12.40
N GLU A 82 38.07 -54.04 -12.81
CA GLU A 82 38.50 -52.94 -13.71
C GLU A 82 37.97 -51.49 -13.56
N ASP A 83 38.93 -50.57 -13.36
CA ASP A 83 38.81 -49.12 -13.53
C ASP A 83 38.44 -48.76 -14.99
N GLU A 84 37.19 -48.38 -15.22
CA GLU A 84 36.83 -47.48 -16.34
C GLU A 84 36.85 -46.03 -15.85
N PRO A 85 37.33 -45.06 -16.65
CA PRO A 85 37.40 -43.67 -16.24
C PRO A 85 35.98 -43.13 -16.01
N VAL A 86 35.77 -42.56 -14.83
CA VAL A 86 34.58 -41.80 -14.45
C VAL A 86 34.27 -40.79 -15.58
N PRO A 87 33.06 -40.80 -16.16
CA PRO A 87 32.65 -39.73 -17.07
C PRO A 87 32.76 -38.41 -16.31
N GLU A 88 33.47 -37.42 -16.86
CA GLU A 88 33.37 -36.04 -16.39
C GLU A 88 31.89 -35.70 -16.27
N GLU A 89 31.42 -35.47 -15.04
CA GLU A 89 30.13 -34.83 -14.80
C GLU A 89 30.18 -33.51 -15.58
N GLU A 90 29.36 -33.40 -16.61
CA GLU A 90 29.08 -32.11 -17.24
C GLU A 90 28.69 -31.16 -16.10
N PRO A 91 29.34 -29.98 -15.98
CA PRO A 91 28.96 -29.03 -14.95
C PRO A 91 27.47 -28.75 -15.11
N GLU A 92 26.69 -28.96 -14.03
CA GLU A 92 25.32 -28.49 -13.95
C GLU A 92 25.29 -27.07 -14.50
N ASP A 93 24.42 -26.83 -15.48
CA ASP A 93 24.16 -25.50 -16.04
C ASP A 93 24.05 -24.51 -14.88
N GLN A 94 25.10 -23.74 -14.63
CA GLN A 94 25.03 -22.63 -13.69
C GLN A 94 24.07 -21.65 -14.33
N GLU A 95 22.80 -21.67 -13.89
CA GLU A 95 21.85 -20.64 -14.24
C GLU A 95 22.52 -19.29 -13.97
N ASP A 96 22.68 -18.48 -15.01
CA ASP A 96 23.26 -17.14 -14.87
C ASP A 96 22.55 -16.41 -13.73
N PRO A 97 23.28 -15.68 -12.87
CA PRO A 97 22.67 -14.99 -11.74
C PRO A 97 21.56 -14.05 -12.22
N PRO A 98 20.45 -13.92 -11.47
CA PRO A 98 19.30 -13.13 -11.90
C PRO A 98 19.71 -11.68 -12.15
N THR A 99 19.26 -11.13 -13.28
CA THR A 99 19.48 -9.73 -13.66
C THR A 99 18.71 -8.78 -12.73
N LEU A 100 19.12 -7.50 -12.66
CA LEU A 100 18.43 -6.48 -11.87
C LEU A 100 16.93 -6.37 -12.21
N ASP A 101 16.60 -6.37 -13.50
CA ASP A 101 15.21 -6.30 -13.97
C ASP A 101 14.37 -7.51 -13.52
N GLN A 102 14.97 -8.70 -13.53
CA GLN A 102 14.33 -9.91 -13.00
C GLN A 102 14.12 -9.80 -11.48
N LYS A 103 15.14 -9.38 -10.72
CA LYS A 103 15.04 -9.17 -9.26
C LYS A 103 13.89 -8.21 -8.93
N ILE A 104 13.87 -7.03 -9.57
CA ILE A 104 12.84 -6.00 -9.37
C ILE A 104 11.46 -6.56 -9.70
N LYS A 105 11.31 -7.23 -10.85
CA LYS A 105 10.02 -7.74 -11.30
C LYS A 105 9.46 -8.80 -10.34
N GLU A 106 10.27 -9.76 -9.94
CA GLU A 106 9.82 -10.84 -9.04
C GLU A 106 9.43 -10.30 -7.65
N ILE A 107 10.22 -9.38 -7.09
CA ILE A 107 9.89 -8.74 -5.81
C ILE A 107 8.56 -7.99 -5.91
N LYS A 108 8.33 -7.25 -7.01
CA LYS A 108 7.07 -6.54 -7.24
C LYS A 108 5.90 -7.51 -7.37
N ASP A 109 6.03 -8.54 -8.18
CA ASP A 109 4.97 -9.53 -8.41
C ASP A 109 4.56 -10.19 -7.08
N VAL A 110 5.53 -10.54 -6.23
CA VAL A 110 5.28 -11.10 -4.90
C VAL A 110 4.63 -10.06 -3.99
N ALA A 111 5.15 -8.84 -3.88
CA ALA A 111 4.58 -7.77 -3.06
C ALA A 111 3.10 -7.49 -3.41
N LEU A 112 2.77 -7.43 -4.70
CA LEU A 112 1.43 -7.17 -5.20
C LEU A 112 0.43 -8.31 -4.89
N SER A 113 0.92 -9.52 -4.63
CA SER A 113 0.11 -10.74 -4.43
C SER A 113 -0.50 -10.95 -3.02
N ARG A 114 -0.28 -10.04 -2.04
CA ARG A 114 -0.49 -10.30 -0.58
C ARG A 114 0.40 -11.45 -0.10
N PRO A 115 1.73 -11.32 -0.20
CA PRO A 115 2.60 -12.38 0.26
C PRO A 115 2.50 -12.50 1.78
N LYS A 116 2.64 -13.72 2.28
CA LYS A 116 3.03 -13.92 3.68
C LYS A 116 4.51 -13.61 3.81
N LYS A 117 4.98 -13.25 5.02
CA LYS A 117 6.40 -12.97 5.27
C LYS A 117 7.34 -14.03 4.71
N ASN A 118 7.10 -15.32 4.99
CA ASN A 118 7.96 -16.40 4.50
C ASN A 118 8.04 -16.43 2.97
N GLN A 119 6.93 -16.26 2.26
CA GLN A 119 6.94 -16.27 0.79
C GLN A 119 7.81 -15.14 0.24
N MET A 120 7.73 -13.95 0.82
CA MET A 120 8.56 -12.82 0.41
C MET A 120 10.04 -13.08 0.71
N MET A 121 10.35 -13.58 1.91
CA MET A 121 11.72 -13.89 2.30
C MET A 121 12.33 -15.04 1.49
N ASP A 122 11.54 -16.06 1.15
CA ASP A 122 11.97 -17.17 0.28
C ASP A 122 12.33 -16.63 -1.12
N THR A 123 11.51 -15.71 -1.67
CA THR A 123 11.81 -15.03 -2.95
C THR A 123 13.07 -14.16 -2.85
N ILE A 124 13.25 -13.43 -1.75
CA ILE A 124 14.46 -12.62 -1.55
C ILE A 124 15.71 -13.50 -1.52
N GLN A 125 15.65 -14.63 -0.81
CA GLN A 125 16.76 -15.58 -0.73
C GLN A 125 17.05 -16.22 -2.09
N SER A 126 16.04 -16.61 -2.86
CA SER A 126 16.25 -17.16 -4.21
C SER A 126 16.86 -16.15 -5.19
N LEU A 127 16.68 -14.85 -4.92
CA LEU A 127 17.27 -13.76 -5.69
C LEU A 127 18.65 -13.31 -5.17
N ASN A 128 19.26 -14.07 -4.24
CA ASN A 128 20.52 -13.75 -3.57
C ASN A 128 20.49 -12.46 -2.74
N GLY A 129 19.32 -12.09 -2.20
CA GLY A 129 19.20 -10.99 -1.27
C GLY A 129 19.73 -11.34 0.11
N LYS A 130 20.51 -10.45 0.71
CA LYS A 130 21.06 -10.58 2.05
C LYS A 130 20.42 -9.56 2.97
N GLU A 131 19.82 -10.06 4.06
CA GLU A 131 19.33 -9.21 5.14
C GLU A 131 20.51 -8.50 5.83
N LEU A 132 20.44 -7.18 5.92
CA LEU A 132 21.38 -6.36 6.68
C LEU A 132 20.91 -6.25 8.12
N THR A 133 19.68 -5.77 8.29
CA THR A 133 19.11 -5.44 9.59
C THR A 133 17.61 -5.71 9.63
N SER A 134 17.13 -6.08 10.81
CA SER A 134 15.72 -6.14 11.16
C SER A 134 15.51 -5.36 12.44
N THR A 135 14.66 -4.34 12.36
CA THR A 135 14.31 -3.45 13.47
C THR A 135 12.83 -3.57 13.77
N GLN A 136 12.49 -3.71 15.05
CA GLN A 136 11.11 -3.80 15.50
C GLN A 136 10.67 -2.45 16.07
N GLY A 137 9.71 -1.82 15.41
CA GLY A 137 9.16 -0.52 15.77
C GLY A 137 7.69 -0.60 16.21
N GLU A 138 7.10 0.55 16.53
CA GLU A 138 5.67 0.64 16.85
C GLU A 138 4.77 0.28 15.68
N GLU A 139 5.27 0.45 14.44
CA GLU A 139 4.58 0.13 13.19
C GLU A 139 4.91 -1.28 12.65
N GLY A 140 5.50 -2.12 13.49
CA GLY A 140 5.89 -3.49 13.17
C GLY A 140 7.37 -3.63 12.77
N GLU A 141 7.68 -4.72 12.06
CA GLU A 141 9.04 -5.09 11.70
C GLU A 141 9.46 -4.46 10.37
N ARG A 142 10.58 -3.74 10.40
CA ARG A 142 11.24 -3.19 9.22
C ARG A 142 12.53 -3.97 8.95
N VAL A 143 12.64 -4.52 7.74
CA VAL A 143 13.77 -5.34 7.29
C VAL A 143 14.46 -4.66 6.11
N SER A 144 15.77 -4.49 6.20
CA SER A 144 16.61 -3.92 5.14
C SER A 144 17.43 -5.03 4.47
N ILE A 145 17.40 -5.09 3.15
CA ILE A 145 17.99 -6.15 2.33
C ILE A 145 18.85 -5.52 1.23
N VAL A 146 20.00 -6.12 0.97
CA VAL A 146 20.89 -5.76 -0.14
C VAL A 146 21.01 -6.89 -1.14
N PHE A 147 21.15 -6.51 -2.40
CA PHE A 147 21.56 -7.38 -3.49
C PHE A 147 22.87 -6.82 -4.03
N SER A 148 23.95 -7.59 -3.92
CA SER A 148 25.29 -7.23 -4.38
C SER A 148 25.78 -8.28 -5.37
N PRO A 149 26.54 -7.89 -6.42
CA PRO A 149 27.18 -8.84 -7.31
C PRO A 149 28.31 -9.63 -6.63
N ASP A 150 28.91 -9.07 -5.55
CA ASP A 150 29.96 -9.73 -4.78
C ASP A 150 29.39 -10.43 -3.52
N VAL A 151 29.78 -11.70 -3.32
CA VAL A 151 29.26 -12.59 -2.27
C VAL A 151 29.64 -12.10 -0.86
N ASP A 152 30.78 -11.40 -0.74
CA ASP A 152 31.23 -10.75 0.49
C ASP A 152 30.60 -9.36 0.59
N GLY A 153 29.29 -9.34 0.82
CA GLY A 153 28.48 -8.12 0.78
C GLY A 153 29.07 -6.98 1.66
N PRO A 154 28.95 -5.73 1.20
CA PRO A 154 29.50 -4.56 1.89
C PRO A 154 28.94 -4.43 3.32
N ASN A 155 29.79 -3.97 4.25
CA ASN A 155 29.38 -3.59 5.61
C ASN A 155 28.58 -2.28 5.55
N ILE A 156 27.32 -2.37 5.13
CA ILE A 156 26.42 -1.23 5.03
C ILE A 156 25.64 -1.11 6.34
N SER A 157 25.61 0.09 6.91
CA SER A 157 24.83 0.43 8.11
C SER A 157 23.33 0.52 7.82
N ASP A 158 22.51 0.70 8.85
CA ASP A 158 21.05 0.94 8.78
C ASP A 158 20.58 2.13 7.92
N THR A 159 21.52 2.87 7.34
CA THR A 159 21.25 4.06 6.52
C THR A 159 21.05 3.67 5.06
N PRO A 160 20.16 4.37 4.32
CA PRO A 160 20.02 4.16 2.89
C PRO A 160 21.39 4.31 2.18
N PRO A 161 21.75 3.40 1.26
CA PRO A 161 23.04 3.46 0.59
C PRO A 161 23.18 4.74 -0.26
N SER A 162 24.41 5.24 -0.39
CA SER A 162 24.71 6.39 -1.23
C SER A 162 24.68 6.03 -2.72
N LEU A 163 24.49 7.04 -3.59
CA LEU A 163 24.60 6.89 -5.05
C LEU A 163 25.93 6.23 -5.47
N GLU A 164 27.02 6.58 -4.80
CA GLU A 164 28.36 6.06 -5.06
C GLU A 164 28.43 4.53 -4.90
N ALA A 165 27.72 3.95 -3.92
CA ALA A 165 27.70 2.50 -3.72
C ALA A 165 27.08 1.76 -4.92
N PHE A 166 26.08 2.34 -5.56
CA PHE A 166 25.48 1.78 -6.77
C PHE A 166 26.37 2.01 -8.01
N GLN A 167 26.96 3.20 -8.14
CA GLN A 167 27.83 3.53 -9.28
C GLN A 167 29.13 2.71 -9.30
N ASN A 168 29.65 2.34 -8.13
CA ASN A 168 30.83 1.48 -7.99
C ASN A 168 30.50 -0.02 -8.13
N SER A 169 29.25 -0.37 -8.43
CA SER A 169 28.76 -1.76 -8.51
C SER A 169 28.91 -2.55 -7.20
N GLU A 170 28.96 -1.87 -6.05
CA GLU A 170 28.94 -2.53 -4.73
C GLU A 170 27.52 -3.04 -4.41
N LEU A 171 26.50 -2.39 -4.99
CA LEU A 171 25.08 -2.72 -4.83
C LEU A 171 24.34 -2.64 -6.16
N ASP A 172 23.52 -3.65 -6.44
CA ASP A 172 22.56 -3.65 -7.55
C ASP A 172 21.23 -3.04 -7.11
N LEU A 173 20.73 -3.50 -5.96
CA LEU A 173 19.40 -3.20 -5.45
C LEU A 173 19.43 -3.14 -3.93
N PHE A 174 18.76 -2.13 -3.39
CA PHE A 174 18.45 -2.02 -1.98
C PHE A 174 16.94 -2.13 -1.78
N LEU A 175 16.52 -2.98 -0.85
CA LEU A 175 15.12 -3.28 -0.58
C LEU A 175 14.84 -3.05 0.90
N VAL A 176 13.80 -2.27 1.20
CA VAL A 176 13.27 -2.11 2.55
C VAL A 176 11.84 -2.63 2.57
N ILE A 177 11.55 -3.51 3.53
CA ILE A 177 10.22 -4.09 3.70
C ILE A 177 9.72 -3.77 5.11
N GLN A 178 8.44 -3.40 5.21
CA GLN A 178 7.74 -3.22 6.47
C GLN A 178 6.57 -4.20 6.58
N TRP A 179 6.49 -4.86 7.72
CA TRP A 179 5.43 -5.81 8.06
C TRP A 179 4.65 -5.32 9.27
N ASP A 180 3.33 -5.50 9.23
CA ASP A 180 2.50 -5.46 10.42
C ASP A 180 2.60 -6.81 11.14
N ASP A 181 3.21 -6.83 12.33
CA ASP A 181 3.44 -8.03 13.13
C ASP A 181 2.14 -8.70 13.60
N GLU A 182 1.08 -7.93 13.85
CA GLU A 182 -0.19 -8.47 14.36
C GLU A 182 -0.91 -9.30 13.31
N HIS A 183 -0.84 -8.86 12.05
CA HIS A 183 -1.58 -9.46 10.94
C HIS A 183 -0.69 -10.24 9.97
N ASN A 184 0.63 -10.14 10.10
CA ASN A 184 1.62 -10.68 9.17
C ASN A 184 1.34 -10.23 7.72
N VAL A 185 1.07 -8.93 7.56
CA VAL A 185 0.73 -8.30 6.27
C VAL A 185 1.82 -7.32 5.89
N LEU A 186 2.22 -7.37 4.62
CA LEU A 186 3.12 -6.39 4.03
C LEU A 186 2.46 -5.01 4.03
N THR A 187 3.02 -4.07 4.79
CA THR A 187 2.54 -2.68 4.87
C THR A 187 3.28 -1.76 3.90
N SER A 188 4.55 -2.05 3.59
CA SER A 188 5.24 -1.37 2.48
C SER A 188 6.42 -2.17 1.96
N ALA A 189 6.76 -1.94 0.69
CA ALA A 189 8.03 -2.39 0.10
C ALA A 189 8.64 -1.24 -0.69
N GLU A 190 9.92 -0.96 -0.47
CA GLU A 190 10.66 0.10 -1.13
C GLU A 190 11.90 -0.46 -1.81
N LEU A 191 12.06 -0.15 -3.08
CA LEU A 191 13.17 -0.57 -3.93
C LEU A 191 13.98 0.67 -4.29
N THR A 192 15.30 0.62 -4.13
CA THR A 192 16.22 1.67 -4.57
C THR A 192 17.32 1.05 -5.43
N TYR A 193 17.51 1.58 -6.63
CA TYR A 193 18.47 1.10 -7.62
C TYR A 193 18.97 2.23 -8.51
N LEU A 194 20.06 2.01 -9.24
CA LEU A 194 20.63 3.00 -10.16
C LEU A 194 19.70 3.25 -11.35
N SER A 195 19.49 4.51 -11.73
CA SER A 195 18.73 4.84 -12.95
C SER A 195 19.41 4.31 -14.22
N GLU A 196 18.64 4.16 -15.30
CA GLU A 196 19.15 3.64 -16.59
C GLU A 196 20.29 4.48 -17.18
N ASP A 197 20.35 5.78 -16.85
CA ASP A 197 21.42 6.69 -17.26
C ASP A 197 22.69 6.58 -16.38
N GLY A 198 22.62 5.88 -15.24
CA GLY A 198 23.72 5.74 -14.29
C GLY A 198 23.99 6.96 -13.42
N GLU A 199 23.21 8.05 -13.55
CA GLU A 199 23.53 9.34 -12.93
C GLU A 199 22.78 9.59 -11.61
N SER A 200 21.72 8.84 -11.32
CA SER A 200 20.87 9.09 -10.16
C SER A 200 20.28 7.82 -9.56
N LEU A 201 19.64 7.94 -8.40
CA LEU A 201 18.88 6.83 -7.83
C LEU A 201 17.43 6.85 -8.29
N THR A 202 16.91 5.67 -8.55
CA THR A 202 15.50 5.42 -8.75
C THR A 202 14.94 4.75 -7.50
N LYS A 203 13.88 5.34 -6.94
CA LYS A 203 13.14 4.77 -5.81
C LYS A 203 11.74 4.38 -6.26
N GLU A 204 11.32 3.18 -5.88
CA GLU A 204 9.96 2.68 -6.09
C GLU A 204 9.35 2.19 -4.79
N ARG A 205 8.15 2.67 -4.47
CA ARG A 205 7.46 2.33 -3.22
C ARG A 205 6.09 1.72 -3.48
N PHE A 206 5.83 0.59 -2.87
CA PHE A 206 4.52 -0.01 -2.72
C PHE A 206 3.96 0.30 -1.34
N SER A 207 2.74 0.81 -1.30
CA SER A 207 1.91 0.89 -0.10
C SER A 207 0.50 0.38 -0.43
N PRO A 208 -0.16 -0.36 0.49
CA PRO A 208 -1.54 -0.80 0.32
C PRO A 208 -2.49 0.40 0.24
N ASN A 209 -2.85 0.81 -0.98
CA ASN A 209 -3.85 1.86 -1.20
C ASN A 209 -5.24 1.22 -1.52
N PRO A 210 -6.36 1.77 -1.01
CA PRO A 210 -7.70 1.35 -1.43
C PRO A 210 -7.97 1.43 -2.94
N ARG A 211 -7.27 2.27 -3.71
CA ARG A 211 -7.50 2.46 -5.16
C ARG A 211 -6.75 1.49 -6.07
N GLY A 212 -5.76 0.77 -5.55
CA GLY A 212 -4.93 -0.08 -6.37
C GLY A 212 -3.66 -0.52 -5.66
N ARG A 213 -3.00 -1.50 -6.26
CA ARG A 213 -1.71 -2.01 -5.81
C ARG A 213 -0.74 -1.76 -6.93
N GLU A 214 0.05 -0.70 -6.77
CA GLU A 214 1.08 -0.35 -7.71
C GLU A 214 2.29 0.19 -6.96
N PHE A 215 3.43 0.18 -7.64
CA PHE A 215 4.63 0.84 -7.14
C PHE A 215 4.66 2.26 -7.69
N ALA A 216 4.73 3.23 -6.80
CA ALA A 216 5.00 4.62 -7.16
C ALA A 216 6.51 4.78 -7.40
N LYS A 217 6.88 5.27 -8.59
CA LYS A 217 8.28 5.44 -9.03
C LYS A 217 8.70 6.90 -9.05
N VAL A 218 9.91 7.19 -8.56
CA VAL A 218 10.61 8.48 -8.67
C VAL A 218 12.05 8.24 -9.16
N VAL A 219 12.45 9.01 -10.18
CA VAL A 219 13.83 9.10 -10.67
C VAL A 219 14.47 10.37 -10.11
N GLY A 220 15.76 10.31 -9.78
CA GLY A 220 16.46 11.38 -9.04
C GLY A 220 16.12 11.36 -7.56
N ALA A 221 15.93 10.18 -6.97
CA ALA A 221 15.46 10.01 -5.60
C ALA A 221 16.41 10.60 -4.55
N ASP A 222 17.71 10.69 -4.87
CA ASP A 222 18.77 11.29 -4.05
C ASP A 222 18.88 12.81 -4.19
N GLN A 223 18.19 13.41 -5.17
CA GLN A 223 18.29 14.84 -5.45
C GLN A 223 17.59 15.67 -4.37
N PRO A 224 18.19 16.79 -3.92
CA PRO A 224 17.59 17.65 -2.90
C PRO A 224 16.33 18.35 -3.42
N VAL A 225 15.36 18.56 -2.53
CA VAL A 225 14.13 19.29 -2.85
C VAL A 225 14.36 20.80 -2.73
N SER A 226 14.07 21.53 -3.79
CA SER A 226 14.18 22.99 -3.83
C SER A 226 12.79 23.65 -3.93
N MET A 227 12.24 24.05 -2.78
CA MET A 227 10.96 24.77 -2.69
C MET A 227 11.09 26.04 -1.83
N LYS A 228 10.05 26.88 -1.82
CA LYS A 228 9.94 27.97 -0.85
C LYS A 228 10.02 27.42 0.58
N ASP A 229 10.71 28.15 1.46
CA ASP A 229 11.06 27.74 2.83
C ASP A 229 9.86 27.21 3.64
N LEU A 230 8.70 27.89 3.59
CA LEU A 230 7.51 27.43 4.31
C LEU A 230 7.02 26.06 3.83
N THR A 231 6.95 25.82 2.51
CA THR A 231 6.53 24.54 1.94
C THR A 231 7.53 23.44 2.31
N LEU A 232 8.82 23.73 2.15
CA LEU A 232 9.89 22.78 2.44
C LEU A 232 9.86 22.35 3.92
N ARG A 233 9.78 23.31 4.86
CA ARG A 233 9.66 23.03 6.30
C ARG A 233 8.40 22.25 6.65
N SER A 234 7.28 22.53 5.97
CA SER A 234 6.03 21.80 6.19
C SER A 234 6.14 20.35 5.77
N ILE A 235 6.77 20.07 4.62
CA ILE A 235 7.04 18.70 4.16
C ILE A 235 8.01 18.01 5.12
N ALA A 236 9.10 18.69 5.49
CA ALA A 236 10.13 18.15 6.37
C ALA A 236 9.55 17.72 7.72
N ARG A 237 8.70 18.58 8.30
CA ARG A 237 7.97 18.26 9.54
C ARG A 237 7.02 17.08 9.39
N SER A 238 6.32 16.97 8.26
CA SER A 238 5.43 15.82 8.00
C SER A 238 6.18 14.49 7.92
N LEU A 239 7.46 14.53 7.55
CA LEU A 239 8.33 13.36 7.39
C LEU A 239 9.31 13.16 8.55
N ASP A 240 9.21 13.98 9.60
CA ASP A 240 10.17 14.02 10.73
C ASP A 240 11.64 14.15 10.28
N LYS A 241 11.88 15.04 9.32
CA LYS A 241 13.21 15.33 8.74
C LYS A 241 13.57 16.81 8.86
N GLU A 242 14.86 17.10 8.75
CA GLU A 242 15.33 18.46 8.56
C GLU A 242 15.13 18.93 7.10
N PRO A 243 14.84 20.22 6.84
CA PRO A 243 14.51 20.71 5.50
C PRO A 243 15.62 20.52 4.46
N ASP A 244 16.89 20.58 4.88
CA ASP A 244 18.07 20.43 4.02
C ASP A 244 18.44 18.97 3.73
N GLU A 245 17.84 18.03 4.48
CA GLU A 245 17.98 16.59 4.26
C GLU A 245 16.89 16.02 3.33
N LEU A 246 15.90 16.84 2.95
CA LEU A 246 14.81 16.40 2.09
C LEU A 246 15.28 16.11 0.67
N THR A 247 15.03 14.88 0.24
CA THR A 247 15.27 14.41 -1.12
C THR A 247 13.96 14.17 -1.87
N LYS A 248 14.03 14.12 -3.21
CA LYS A 248 12.85 13.82 -4.03
C LYS A 248 12.27 12.44 -3.72
N GLY A 249 13.10 11.47 -3.33
CA GLY A 249 12.67 10.14 -2.91
C GLY A 249 11.82 10.16 -1.64
N ASP A 250 12.06 11.10 -0.73
CA ASP A 250 11.29 11.24 0.51
C ASP A 250 9.84 11.69 0.25
N LEU A 251 9.60 12.38 -0.86
CA LEU A 251 8.25 12.82 -1.25
C LEU A 251 7.31 11.63 -1.53
N LEU A 252 7.84 10.46 -1.89
CA LEU A 252 7.06 9.23 -2.04
C LEU A 252 6.47 8.74 -0.72
N GLU A 253 7.04 9.14 0.41
CA GLU A 253 6.59 8.73 1.76
C GLU A 253 5.57 9.71 2.34
N LEU A 254 5.37 10.87 1.70
CA LEU A 254 4.48 11.91 2.19
C LEU A 254 3.01 11.51 2.03
N GLU A 255 2.38 11.07 3.12
CA GLU A 255 0.95 10.72 3.12
C GLU A 255 0.03 11.86 3.60
N GLU A 256 0.52 12.68 4.53
CA GLU A 256 -0.17 13.84 5.06
C GLU A 256 0.69 15.10 4.97
N LEU A 257 0.14 16.18 4.41
CA LEU A 257 0.80 17.48 4.35
C LEU A 257 -0.04 18.56 5.03
N THR A 258 0.59 19.28 5.96
CA THR A 258 0.00 20.47 6.59
C THR A 258 0.85 21.70 6.32
N ILE A 259 0.28 22.69 5.62
CA ILE A 259 0.91 24.00 5.41
C ILE A 259 0.16 25.04 6.23
N ASN A 260 0.88 25.68 7.15
CA ASN A 260 0.33 26.69 8.04
C ASN A 260 1.02 28.05 7.86
N ALA A 261 0.34 28.94 7.15
CA ALA A 261 0.76 30.30 6.85
C ALA A 261 0.02 31.36 7.69
N SER A 262 -0.67 30.98 8.78
CA SER A 262 -1.46 31.92 9.59
C SER A 262 -0.64 33.02 10.30
N HIS A 263 0.69 32.90 10.29
CA HIS A 263 1.61 33.92 10.80
C HIS A 263 1.91 35.01 9.77
N LEU A 264 1.53 34.80 8.51
CA LEU A 264 1.66 35.76 7.43
C LEU A 264 0.42 36.67 7.37
N ASN A 265 0.57 37.85 6.77
CA ASN A 265 -0.56 38.79 6.59
C ASN A 265 -1.36 38.50 5.32
N GLU A 266 -0.86 37.64 4.44
CA GLU A 266 -1.41 37.34 3.11
C GLU A 266 -1.55 35.84 2.92
N VAL A 267 -2.29 35.42 1.89
CA VAL A 267 -2.41 34.02 1.51
C VAL A 267 -1.09 33.55 0.90
N PHE A 268 -0.52 32.48 1.45
CA PHE A 268 0.70 31.92 0.91
C PHE A 268 0.40 31.04 -0.31
N GLU A 269 0.78 31.51 -1.49
CA GLU A 269 0.70 30.70 -2.70
C GLU A 269 1.95 29.83 -2.87
N VAL A 270 1.72 28.51 -2.89
CA VAL A 270 2.76 27.52 -3.10
C VAL A 270 3.18 27.55 -4.56
N THR A 271 4.48 27.70 -4.77
CA THR A 271 5.12 27.62 -6.09
C THR A 271 6.25 26.61 -6.02
N ALA A 272 6.20 25.60 -6.87
CA ALA A 272 7.21 24.55 -6.96
C ALA A 272 7.26 24.00 -8.39
N ASP A 273 8.33 23.27 -8.71
CA ASP A 273 8.39 22.44 -9.90
C ASP A 273 7.29 21.34 -9.82
N PRO A 274 6.45 21.17 -10.85
CA PRO A 274 5.46 20.10 -10.92
C PRO A 274 6.05 18.70 -10.65
N ALA A 275 7.31 18.46 -11.02
CA ALA A 275 7.99 17.18 -10.79
C ALA A 275 8.09 16.80 -9.30
N TYR A 276 8.04 17.78 -8.38
CA TYR A 276 7.99 17.49 -6.96
C TYR A 276 6.59 17.05 -6.50
N PHE A 277 5.53 17.62 -7.08
CA PHE A 277 4.16 17.18 -6.80
C PHE A 277 3.90 15.81 -7.42
N GLU A 278 4.45 15.54 -8.61
CA GLU A 278 4.43 14.21 -9.22
C GLU A 278 5.12 13.16 -8.34
N ALA A 279 6.13 13.55 -7.56
CA ALA A 279 6.79 12.65 -6.61
C ALA A 279 5.95 12.35 -5.35
N MET A 280 4.94 13.18 -5.02
CA MET A 280 4.06 13.02 -3.86
C MET A 280 2.90 12.03 -4.10
N LYS A 281 3.14 10.91 -4.81
CA LYS A 281 2.08 9.95 -5.21
C LYS A 281 1.36 9.24 -4.06
N SER A 282 1.89 9.36 -2.84
CA SER A 282 1.29 8.80 -1.63
C SER A 282 0.46 9.83 -0.85
N LEU A 283 0.45 11.11 -1.25
CA LEU A 283 -0.22 12.16 -0.51
C LEU A 283 -1.74 11.99 -0.61
N ARG A 284 -2.38 11.76 0.54
CA ARG A 284 -3.82 11.49 0.67
C ARG A 284 -4.55 12.58 1.42
N VAL A 285 -3.88 13.21 2.39
CA VAL A 285 -4.49 14.21 3.27
C VAL A 285 -3.73 15.53 3.14
N LEU A 286 -4.44 16.57 2.75
CA LEU A 286 -3.91 17.92 2.62
C LEU A 286 -4.67 18.89 3.53
N LYS A 287 -3.93 19.57 4.41
CA LYS A 287 -4.46 20.58 5.33
C LYS A 287 -3.77 21.91 5.07
N LEU A 288 -4.55 22.91 4.69
CA LEU A 288 -4.06 24.22 4.27
C LEU A 288 -4.66 25.31 5.15
N ASN A 289 -3.81 26.02 5.90
CA ASN A 289 -4.20 27.16 6.72
C ASN A 289 -3.54 28.44 6.19
N GLN A 290 -4.36 29.32 5.63
CA GLN A 290 -3.95 30.55 4.93
C GLN A 290 -2.93 30.30 3.80
N ALA A 291 -2.99 29.13 3.16
CA ALA A 291 -2.06 28.73 2.10
C ALA A 291 -2.81 28.05 0.95
N ILE A 292 -2.43 28.33 -0.29
CA ILE A 292 -3.09 27.74 -1.46
C ILE A 292 -2.07 27.00 -2.32
N ILE A 293 -2.44 25.81 -2.77
CA ILE A 293 -1.72 25.06 -3.79
C ILE A 293 -2.54 25.17 -5.07
N PRO A 294 -2.01 25.78 -6.14
CA PRO A 294 -2.70 25.85 -7.42
C PRO A 294 -3.16 24.47 -7.93
N GLY A 295 -4.34 24.43 -8.56
CA GLY A 295 -4.93 23.20 -9.12
C GLY A 295 -4.01 22.50 -10.13
N GLU A 296 -3.20 23.27 -10.86
CA GLU A 296 -2.19 22.76 -11.79
C GLU A 296 -1.07 21.96 -11.13
N LEU A 297 -0.79 22.17 -9.84
CA LEU A 297 0.13 21.34 -9.07
C LEU A 297 -0.60 20.17 -8.41
N LEU A 298 -1.80 20.40 -7.90
CA LEU A 298 -2.62 19.37 -7.26
C LEU A 298 -3.03 18.24 -8.22
N LYS A 299 -3.16 18.51 -9.52
CA LYS A 299 -3.47 17.48 -10.52
C LYS A 299 -2.41 16.38 -10.62
N GLU A 300 -1.16 16.69 -10.24
CA GLU A 300 -0.04 15.73 -10.23
C GLU A 300 -0.11 14.78 -9.02
N VAL A 301 -1.06 14.99 -8.10
CA VAL A 301 -1.29 14.17 -6.89
C VAL A 301 -2.63 13.41 -7.01
N PRO A 302 -2.71 12.36 -7.84
CA PRO A 302 -3.96 11.66 -8.09
C PRO A 302 -4.51 10.89 -6.87
N SER A 303 -3.66 10.63 -5.88
CA SER A 303 -3.99 9.94 -4.62
C SER A 303 -4.72 10.82 -3.60
N LEU A 304 -4.86 12.13 -3.85
CA LEU A 304 -5.44 13.05 -2.88
C LEU A 304 -6.92 12.73 -2.62
N GLU A 305 -7.25 12.45 -1.36
CA GLU A 305 -8.58 12.01 -0.94
C GLU A 305 -9.27 13.03 -0.02
N GLN A 306 -8.49 13.71 0.81
CA GLN A 306 -9.00 14.61 1.84
C GLN A 306 -8.34 15.97 1.75
N VAL A 307 -9.15 17.02 1.67
CA VAL A 307 -8.66 18.40 1.67
C VAL A 307 -9.36 19.19 2.75
N THR A 308 -8.59 19.96 3.52
CA THR A 308 -9.09 20.88 4.53
C THR A 308 -8.53 22.27 4.28
N PHE A 309 -9.41 23.25 4.16
CA PHE A 309 -9.05 24.67 4.09
C PHE A 309 -9.42 25.38 5.39
N ILE A 310 -8.51 26.18 5.94
CA ILE A 310 -8.68 26.89 7.22
C ILE A 310 -8.28 28.36 7.03
N GLY A 311 -9.02 29.29 7.61
CA GLY A 311 -8.72 30.72 7.54
C GLY A 311 -9.00 31.31 6.15
N PRO A 312 -8.43 32.50 5.85
CA PRO A 312 -8.66 33.22 4.62
C PRO A 312 -7.91 32.60 3.43
N THR A 313 -8.21 31.34 3.11
CA THR A 313 -7.44 30.55 2.14
C THR A 313 -8.05 30.51 0.76
N VAL A 314 -9.36 30.27 0.69
CA VAL A 314 -10.07 30.00 -0.55
C VAL A 314 -11.39 30.77 -0.52
N ASN A 315 -11.60 31.66 -1.48
CA ASN A 315 -12.88 32.36 -1.64
C ASN A 315 -13.85 31.52 -2.49
N ASP A 316 -13.35 30.86 -3.53
CA ASP A 316 -14.06 29.89 -4.35
C ASP A 316 -13.11 28.74 -4.74
N LEU A 317 -13.65 27.61 -5.19
CA LEU A 317 -12.82 26.44 -5.53
C LEU A 317 -12.13 26.56 -6.91
N SER A 318 -12.32 27.64 -7.67
CA SER A 318 -11.91 27.68 -9.08
C SER A 318 -10.41 27.50 -9.30
N SER A 319 -9.59 28.03 -8.39
CA SER A 319 -8.13 27.94 -8.44
C SER A 319 -7.56 26.57 -8.04
N VAL A 320 -8.39 25.68 -7.47
CA VAL A 320 -7.96 24.36 -6.96
C VAL A 320 -8.74 23.19 -7.56
N ALA A 321 -9.90 23.46 -8.17
CA ALA A 321 -10.86 22.45 -8.61
C ALA A 321 -10.28 21.43 -9.58
N GLU A 322 -9.39 21.84 -10.50
CA GLU A 322 -8.76 20.94 -11.47
C GLU A 322 -8.02 19.79 -10.77
N GLY A 323 -7.26 20.08 -9.70
CA GLY A 323 -6.50 19.08 -8.96
C GLY A 323 -7.27 18.39 -7.83
N MET A 324 -8.55 18.73 -7.63
CA MET A 324 -9.38 18.18 -6.56
C MET A 324 -10.45 17.18 -7.04
N GLN A 325 -10.41 16.78 -8.33
CA GLN A 325 -11.44 15.90 -8.91
C GLN A 325 -11.56 14.52 -8.26
N ASN A 326 -10.50 14.06 -7.61
CA ASN A 326 -10.44 12.79 -6.90
C ASN A 326 -10.73 12.89 -5.39
N VAL A 327 -10.97 14.11 -4.88
CA VAL A 327 -11.18 14.35 -3.45
C VAL A 327 -12.54 13.82 -3.03
N GLN A 328 -12.55 12.97 -2.01
CA GLN A 328 -13.75 12.34 -1.47
C GLN A 328 -14.28 13.06 -0.24
N TYR A 329 -13.39 13.74 0.49
CA TYR A 329 -13.71 14.50 1.69
C TYR A 329 -13.18 15.92 1.59
N LEU A 330 -14.07 16.90 1.72
CA LEU A 330 -13.73 18.31 1.73
C LEU A 330 -14.19 18.96 3.03
N ASN A 331 -13.28 19.65 3.72
CA ASN A 331 -13.59 20.42 4.91
C ASN A 331 -13.35 21.91 4.69
N LEU A 332 -14.44 22.69 4.80
CA LEU A 332 -14.49 24.14 4.64
C LEU A 332 -14.88 24.84 5.95
N ILE A 333 -14.99 24.13 7.07
CA ILE A 333 -15.29 24.75 8.36
C ILE A 333 -14.14 25.68 8.75
N ASN A 334 -14.49 26.88 9.23
CA ASN A 334 -13.55 27.95 9.56
C ASN A 334 -12.70 28.42 8.37
N SER A 335 -13.13 28.18 7.13
CA SER A 335 -12.54 28.77 5.93
C SER A 335 -13.21 30.10 5.57
N SER A 336 -12.60 30.86 4.66
CA SER A 336 -13.22 32.04 4.02
C SER A 336 -13.98 31.72 2.75
N PHE A 337 -14.41 30.47 2.56
CA PHE A 337 -15.17 30.09 1.37
C PHE A 337 -16.42 30.99 1.26
N GLN A 338 -16.71 31.49 0.06
CA GLN A 338 -17.88 32.33 -0.23
C GLN A 338 -18.63 31.82 -1.47
N GLY A 339 -18.28 30.61 -1.95
CA GLY A 339 -18.95 29.97 -3.07
C GLY A 339 -20.29 29.34 -2.69
N THR A 340 -20.88 28.66 -3.66
CA THR A 340 -22.19 28.03 -3.58
C THR A 340 -22.09 26.51 -3.52
N ALA A 341 -23.20 25.82 -3.23
CA ALA A 341 -23.26 24.36 -3.40
C ALA A 341 -22.90 23.92 -4.83
N GLU A 342 -23.24 24.72 -5.86
CA GLU A 342 -22.90 24.41 -7.26
C GLU A 342 -21.40 24.41 -7.52
N ASP A 343 -20.63 25.23 -6.78
CA ASP A 343 -19.16 25.22 -6.89
C ASP A 343 -18.55 23.96 -6.29
N ILE A 344 -19.16 23.42 -5.22
CA ILE A 344 -18.75 22.18 -4.57
C ILE A 344 -19.12 20.96 -5.43
N LEU A 345 -20.30 20.99 -6.09
CA LEU A 345 -20.75 19.91 -6.99
C LEU A 345 -19.87 19.71 -8.23
N LYS A 346 -18.98 20.66 -8.55
CA LYS A 346 -17.96 20.49 -9.60
C LYS A 346 -16.88 19.45 -9.25
N LEU A 347 -16.84 18.97 -8.01
CA LEU A 347 -15.93 17.92 -7.57
C LEU A 347 -16.62 16.56 -7.69
N GLU A 348 -16.38 15.86 -8.81
CA GLU A 348 -17.16 14.68 -9.19
C GLU A 348 -17.05 13.50 -8.20
N SER A 349 -15.91 13.34 -7.54
CA SER A 349 -15.67 12.25 -6.58
C SER A 349 -16.07 12.55 -5.14
N LEU A 350 -16.63 13.75 -4.88
CA LEU A 350 -16.90 14.18 -3.51
C LEU A 350 -18.05 13.38 -2.90
N THR A 351 -17.82 12.84 -1.71
CA THR A 351 -18.82 12.02 -0.98
C THR A 351 -19.17 12.61 0.37
N ILE A 352 -18.25 13.33 1.00
CA ILE A 352 -18.44 13.95 2.30
C ILE A 352 -17.96 15.40 2.23
N VAL A 353 -18.77 16.31 2.74
CA VAL A 353 -18.39 17.71 2.86
C VAL A 353 -18.72 18.25 4.25
N ARG A 354 -17.78 19.00 4.81
CA ARG A 354 -17.98 19.75 6.05
C ARG A 354 -18.05 21.23 5.74
N VAL A 355 -19.20 21.86 6.04
CA VAL A 355 -19.46 23.28 5.76
C VAL A 355 -20.20 23.92 6.93
N ASP A 356 -20.01 25.22 7.09
CA ASP A 356 -20.89 26.04 7.91
C ASP A 356 -22.11 26.44 7.06
N PRO A 357 -23.36 26.10 7.48
CA PRO A 357 -24.57 26.53 6.80
C PRO A 357 -24.71 28.05 6.61
N ALA A 358 -24.06 28.86 7.45
CA ALA A 358 -24.05 30.31 7.28
C ALA A 358 -23.16 30.75 6.11
N VAL A 359 -22.19 29.91 5.71
CA VAL A 359 -21.24 30.16 4.63
C VAL A 359 -21.75 29.61 3.29
N VAL A 360 -22.35 28.42 3.30
CA VAL A 360 -22.95 27.78 2.11
C VAL A 360 -24.46 27.65 2.34
N PRO A 361 -25.26 28.70 2.10
CA PRO A 361 -26.67 28.74 2.49
C PRO A 361 -27.57 27.81 1.68
N ASP A 362 -27.11 27.25 0.56
CA ASP A 362 -27.83 26.27 -0.28
C ASP A 362 -27.26 24.84 -0.18
N TYR A 363 -26.62 24.52 0.96
CA TYR A 363 -25.97 23.22 1.19
C TYR A 363 -26.91 22.02 1.05
N GLU A 364 -28.22 22.17 1.19
CA GLU A 364 -29.18 21.08 1.01
C GLU A 364 -29.14 20.50 -0.40
N LYS A 365 -28.75 21.30 -1.41
CA LYS A 365 -28.50 20.80 -2.77
C LYS A 365 -27.47 19.66 -2.78
N LEU A 366 -26.43 19.76 -1.95
CA LEU A 366 -25.39 18.72 -1.84
C LEU A 366 -25.98 17.41 -1.30
N GLN A 367 -26.89 17.50 -0.32
CA GLN A 367 -27.57 16.33 0.23
C GLN A 367 -28.51 15.68 -0.79
N PHE A 368 -29.20 16.48 -1.61
CA PHE A 368 -30.06 15.95 -2.68
C PHE A 368 -29.27 15.17 -3.74
N GLU A 369 -28.03 15.58 -4.02
CA GLU A 369 -27.10 14.87 -4.92
C GLU A 369 -26.39 13.69 -4.25
N GLY A 370 -26.74 13.37 -2.99
CA GLY A 370 -26.22 12.19 -2.28
C GLY A 370 -24.90 12.41 -1.53
N ILE A 371 -24.43 13.66 -1.38
CA ILE A 371 -23.25 13.99 -0.58
C ILE A 371 -23.62 14.05 0.91
N ASP A 372 -22.82 13.41 1.75
CA ASP A 372 -22.93 13.50 3.22
C ASP A 372 -22.42 14.86 3.71
N VAL A 373 -23.36 15.77 4.02
CA VAL A 373 -23.05 17.09 4.57
C VAL A 373 -23.03 17.04 6.09
N ARG A 374 -21.92 17.48 6.69
CA ARG A 374 -21.73 17.59 8.14
C ARG A 374 -21.41 19.03 8.54
N TRP A 375 -21.89 19.45 9.71
CA TRP A 375 -21.64 20.77 10.28
C TRP A 375 -20.93 20.63 11.62
#